data_AF-A0A945E559-F1
#
_entry.id   AF-A0A945E559-F1
#
_cell.length_a   1.000
_cell.length_b   1.000
_cell.length_c   1.000
_cell.angle_alpha   90.00
_cell.angle_beta   90.00
_cell.angle_gamma   90.00
#
_symmetry.space_group_name_H-M   'P 1'
#
loop_
_entity.id
_entity.type
_entity.pdbx_description
1 polymer ?
#
loop_
_entity_poly.entity_id
_entity_poly.type
_entity_poly.pdbx_seq_one_letter_code
_entity_poly.pdbx_strand_id
1 'polypeptide(L)'
;TDEESASIGGHRTWGVIPAAPSGTTVRRLADGRILVRNVYSYSRHSLAGGRRRQRAARSHRKAFEARFPGLTDVPFEYTWGGALSMARNGEPVFGTLADGISAAGVHNGTGLSRGTICGKLIAEMMSCEGSDLLDAMLGRGRPNRNVPDPVLGWGVDLYARRLRLQSGLEM
;
A
#
# COMPACT_ATOMS: atom_id res chain seq x y z
N THR A 1 9.98 22.17 13.57
CA THR A 1 11.00 22.72 14.50
C THR A 1 11.38 21.66 15.53
N ASP A 2 12.43 21.90 16.31
CA ASP A 2 12.79 20.97 17.41
C ASP A 2 11.68 20.89 18.47
N GLU A 3 10.97 21.99 18.74
CA GLU A 3 9.80 22.02 19.64
C GLU A 3 8.64 21.17 19.11
N GLU A 4 8.25 21.33 17.85
CA GLU A 4 7.22 20.49 17.20
C GLU A 4 7.63 19.01 17.25
N SER A 5 8.89 18.71 16.95
CA SER A 5 9.46 17.35 16.98
C SER A 5 9.44 16.75 18.39
N ALA A 6 9.71 17.56 19.42
CA ALA A 6 9.63 17.17 20.82
C ALA A 6 8.18 16.89 21.25
N SER A 7 7.20 17.67 20.75
CA SER A 7 5.77 17.50 21.07
C SER A 7 5.19 16.14 20.65
N ILE A 8 5.75 15.51 19.60
CA ILE A 8 5.36 14.17 19.15
C ILE A 8 5.80 13.09 20.16
N GLY A 9 6.90 13.34 20.87
CA GLY A 9 7.52 12.38 21.78
C GLY A 9 8.07 11.12 21.10
N GLY A 10 8.52 10.16 21.91
CA GLY A 10 9.02 8.86 21.46
C GLY A 10 10.32 8.89 20.66
N HIS A 11 10.66 7.76 20.03
CA HIS A 11 11.86 7.65 19.21
C HIS A 11 11.81 8.56 17.98
N ARG A 12 13.00 8.91 17.46
CA ARG A 12 13.14 9.72 16.22
C ARG A 12 12.70 8.98 14.96
N THR A 13 12.64 7.66 14.99
CA THR A 13 12.22 6.84 13.84
C THR A 13 11.29 5.74 14.33
N TRP A 14 10.09 5.68 13.75
CA TRP A 14 9.11 4.63 14.03
C TRP A 14 8.05 4.57 12.93
N GLY A 15 7.34 3.45 12.85
CA GLY A 15 6.19 3.28 11.95
C GLY A 15 5.07 2.52 12.65
N VAL A 16 3.85 2.99 12.48
CA VAL A 16 2.64 2.35 12.99
C VAL A 16 1.76 1.97 11.81
N ILE A 17 1.40 0.69 11.74
CA ILE A 17 0.48 0.14 10.75
C ILE A 17 -0.85 -0.08 11.49
N PRO A 18 -1.99 0.35 10.91
CA PRO A 18 -3.29 0.19 11.54
C PRO A 18 -3.67 -1.29 11.66
N ALA A 19 -4.52 -1.61 12.64
CA ALA A 19 -5.12 -2.94 12.73
C ALA A 19 -6.18 -3.13 11.62
N ALA A 20 -6.92 -2.07 11.28
CA ALA A 20 -7.90 -2.13 10.21
C ALA A 20 -7.25 -2.03 8.82
N PRO A 21 -7.68 -2.82 7.81
CA PRO A 21 -7.10 -2.79 6.46
C PRO A 21 -7.12 -1.42 5.76
N SER A 22 -8.05 -0.53 6.13
CA SER A 22 -8.13 0.85 5.62
C SER A 22 -7.80 1.94 6.64
N GLY A 23 -7.18 1.59 7.76
CA GLY A 23 -6.76 2.60 8.74
C GLY A 23 -5.56 3.42 8.26
N THR A 24 -5.12 4.33 9.13
CA THR A 24 -4.00 5.23 8.84
C THR A 24 -2.66 4.62 9.24
N THR A 25 -1.76 4.44 8.26
CA THR A 25 -0.35 4.20 8.53
C THR A 25 0.35 5.53 8.76
N VAL A 26 1.11 5.63 9.85
CA VAL A 26 1.93 6.80 10.16
C VAL A 26 3.38 6.37 10.34
N ARG A 27 4.32 7.12 9.76
CA ARG A 27 5.75 6.87 9.94
C ARG A 27 6.48 8.16 10.25
N ARG A 28 7.35 8.13 11.25
CA ARG A 28 8.34 9.17 11.54
C ARG A 28 9.71 8.76 11.00
N LEU A 29 10.34 9.68 10.29
CA LEU A 29 11.69 9.53 9.75
C LEU A 29 12.71 10.24 10.65
N ALA A 30 13.98 9.84 10.55
CA ALA A 30 15.07 10.34 11.39
C ALA A 30 15.31 11.87 11.28
N ASP A 31 14.95 12.44 10.13
CA ASP A 31 15.00 13.87 9.81
C ASP A 31 13.79 14.66 10.35
N GLY A 32 12.90 14.01 11.10
CA GLY A 32 11.72 14.64 11.69
C GLY A 32 10.48 14.64 10.80
N ARG A 33 10.56 14.12 9.56
CA ARG A 33 9.40 14.07 8.65
C ARG A 33 8.39 13.03 9.09
N ILE A 34 7.10 13.36 8.91
CA ILE A 34 5.98 12.46 9.15
C ILE A 34 5.32 12.11 7.82
N LEU A 35 5.10 10.80 7.61
CA LEU A 35 4.36 10.27 6.48
C LEU A 35 3.03 9.73 6.98
N VAL A 36 1.95 10.09 6.28
CA VAL A 36 0.59 9.65 6.56
C VAL A 36 0.01 9.00 5.32
N ARG A 37 -0.56 7.80 5.46
CA ARG A 37 -1.19 7.04 4.37
C ARG A 37 -2.48 6.39 4.83
N ASN A 38 -3.62 6.76 4.23
CA ASN A 38 -4.93 6.18 4.57
C ASN A 38 -5.92 6.09 3.39
N VAL A 39 -5.47 6.32 2.14
CA VAL A 39 -6.38 6.35 0.98
C VAL A 39 -6.13 5.23 -0.01
N TYR A 40 -7.18 4.47 -0.29
CA TYR A 40 -7.29 3.56 -1.43
C TYR A 40 -8.51 3.96 -2.28
N SER A 41 -8.33 3.95 -3.59
CA SER A 41 -9.44 4.15 -4.53
C SER A 41 -9.26 3.28 -5.75
N TYR A 42 -10.36 2.68 -6.21
CA TYR A 42 -10.39 2.02 -7.50
C TYR A 42 -10.23 3.04 -8.62
N SER A 43 -9.40 2.71 -9.59
CA SER A 43 -9.22 3.47 -10.82
C SER A 43 -9.02 2.50 -11.97
N ARG A 44 -9.77 2.68 -13.06
CA ARG A 44 -9.61 1.90 -14.30
C ARG A 44 -8.32 2.25 -15.04
N HIS A 45 -7.87 3.50 -14.88
CA HIS A 45 -6.61 3.98 -15.43
C HIS A 45 -5.66 4.23 -14.27
N SER A 46 -4.42 3.77 -14.40
CA SER A 46 -3.37 3.82 -13.36
C SER A 46 -3.01 5.23 -12.86
N LEU A 47 -3.62 6.28 -13.42
CA LEU A 47 -3.38 7.68 -13.07
C LEU A 47 -4.50 8.22 -12.17
N ALA A 48 -4.13 8.58 -10.94
CA ALA A 48 -4.99 9.38 -10.08
C ALA A 48 -4.95 10.85 -10.55
N GLY A 49 -6.00 11.31 -11.21
CA GLY A 49 -6.12 12.71 -11.63
C GLY A 49 -6.11 13.69 -10.44
N GLY A 50 -5.83 14.97 -10.70
CA GLY A 50 -5.61 16.01 -9.68
C GLY A 50 -6.71 16.10 -8.61
N ARG A 51 -7.99 15.96 -8.99
CA ARG A 51 -9.12 15.96 -8.05
C ARG A 51 -9.06 14.85 -7.01
N ARG A 52 -8.66 13.63 -7.41
CA ARG A 52 -8.54 12.49 -6.48
C ARG A 52 -7.39 12.71 -5.51
N ARG A 53 -6.26 13.22 -5.99
CA ARG A 53 -5.11 13.59 -5.15
C ARG A 53 -5.47 14.66 -4.13
N GLN A 54 -6.21 15.70 -4.52
CA GLN A 54 -6.68 16.74 -3.58
C GLN A 54 -7.62 16.17 -2.51
N ARG A 55 -8.53 15.26 -2.88
CA ARG A 55 -9.38 14.57 -1.89
C ARG A 55 -8.57 13.70 -0.93
N ALA A 56 -7.55 13.02 -1.45
CA ALA A 56 -6.64 12.24 -0.62
C ALA A 56 -5.87 13.14 0.36
N ALA A 57 -5.34 14.27 -0.11
CA ALA A 57 -4.66 15.26 0.73
C ALA A 57 -5.53 15.73 1.92
N ARG A 58 -6.82 16.01 1.68
CA ARG A 58 -7.76 16.34 2.77
C ARG A 58 -7.97 15.20 3.77
N SER A 59 -7.97 13.95 3.29
CA SER A 59 -8.12 12.77 4.14
C SER A 59 -6.86 12.52 4.98
N HIS A 60 -5.68 12.67 4.37
CA HIS A 60 -4.40 12.62 5.07
C HIS A 60 -4.30 13.71 6.14
N ARG A 61 -4.75 14.93 5.83
CA ARG A 61 -4.78 16.08 6.76
C ARG A 61 -5.65 15.79 7.98
N LYS A 62 -6.89 15.33 7.76
CA LYS A 62 -7.81 14.98 8.84
C LYS A 62 -7.23 13.92 9.78
N ALA A 63 -6.64 12.85 9.22
CA ALA A 63 -6.03 11.80 10.02
C ALA A 63 -4.79 12.27 10.79
N PHE A 64 -4.01 13.18 10.20
CA PHE A 64 -2.86 13.79 10.86
C PHE A 64 -3.29 14.64 12.06
N GLU A 65 -4.27 15.52 11.89
CA GLU A 65 -4.78 16.40 12.97
C GLU A 65 -5.42 15.60 14.10
N ALA A 66 -6.15 14.53 13.77
CA ALA A 66 -6.72 13.62 14.76
C ALA A 66 -5.64 12.92 15.61
N ARG A 67 -4.45 12.69 15.04
CA ARG A 67 -3.31 12.03 15.70
C ARG A 67 -2.41 13.02 16.43
N PHE A 68 -2.25 14.22 15.90
CA PHE A 68 -1.35 15.26 16.39
C PHE A 68 -2.08 16.61 16.51
N PRO A 69 -2.98 16.78 17.50
CA PRO A 69 -3.76 18.01 17.64
C PRO A 69 -2.90 19.28 17.84
N GLY A 70 -1.70 19.15 18.40
CA GLY A 70 -0.76 20.26 18.58
C GLY A 70 0.04 20.65 17.33
N LEU A 71 -0.15 19.96 16.20
CA LEU A 71 0.59 20.20 14.95
C LEU A 71 -0.33 20.61 13.79
N THR A 72 -1.55 21.10 14.07
CA THR A 72 -2.53 21.49 13.05
C THR A 72 -1.99 22.51 12.05
N ASP A 73 -1.14 23.43 12.53
CA ASP A 73 -0.57 24.51 11.72
C ASP A 73 0.59 24.05 10.81
N VAL A 74 1.11 22.84 11.00
CA VAL A 74 2.20 22.30 10.19
C VAL A 74 1.69 21.94 8.78
N PRO A 75 2.17 22.61 7.72
CA PRO A 75 1.69 22.35 6.36
C PRO A 75 2.20 21.01 5.83
N PHE A 76 1.49 20.43 4.86
CA PHE A 76 2.01 19.28 4.11
C PHE A 76 2.81 19.80 2.93
N GLU A 77 4.10 19.51 2.91
CA GLU A 77 4.99 19.82 1.79
C GLU A 77 4.59 19.04 0.53
N TYR A 78 4.15 17.80 0.69
CA TYR A 78 3.90 16.89 -0.43
C TYR A 78 2.63 16.05 -0.24
N THR A 79 1.95 15.79 -1.34
CA THR A 79 0.92 14.77 -1.44
C THR A 79 1.04 14.07 -2.78
N TRP A 80 1.05 12.73 -2.75
CA TRP A 80 1.15 11.92 -3.94
C TRP A 80 0.33 10.64 -3.79
N GLY A 81 0.23 9.91 -4.89
CA GLY A 81 -0.37 8.60 -4.95
C GLY A 81 0.25 7.83 -6.11
N GLY A 82 -0.04 6.54 -6.18
CA GLY A 82 0.49 5.68 -7.22
C GLY A 82 -0.48 4.55 -7.56
N ALA A 83 -0.18 3.84 -8.63
CA ALA A 83 -0.90 2.64 -8.99
C ALA A 83 -0.51 1.50 -8.04
N LEU A 84 -1.52 0.75 -7.61
CA LEU A 84 -1.32 -0.49 -6.88
C LEU A 84 -1.94 -1.63 -7.66
N SER A 85 -1.18 -2.70 -7.85
CA SER A 85 -1.69 -3.95 -8.42
C SER A 85 -2.26 -4.83 -7.31
N MET A 86 -3.52 -5.27 -7.48
CA MET A 86 -4.18 -6.18 -6.56
C MET A 86 -4.89 -7.30 -7.33
N ALA A 87 -4.84 -8.52 -6.80
CA ALA A 87 -5.64 -9.66 -7.22
C ALA A 87 -6.80 -9.88 -6.25
N ARG A 88 -7.99 -10.23 -6.75
CA ARG A 88 -9.17 -10.45 -5.90
C ARG A 88 -9.01 -11.66 -4.98
N ASN A 89 -8.28 -12.70 -5.39
CA ASN A 89 -7.93 -13.83 -4.53
C ASN A 89 -6.63 -13.63 -3.73
N GLY A 90 -5.96 -12.48 -3.83
CA GLY A 90 -4.73 -12.21 -3.09
C GLY A 90 -3.50 -13.00 -3.55
N GLU A 91 -3.61 -13.76 -4.63
CA GLU A 91 -2.49 -14.50 -5.21
C GLU A 91 -1.55 -13.58 -6.01
N PRO A 92 -0.23 -13.82 -5.98
CA PRO A 92 0.74 -13.05 -6.76
C PRO A 92 0.82 -13.58 -8.20
N VAL A 93 1.52 -12.84 -9.06
CA VAL A 93 2.11 -13.40 -10.28
C VAL A 93 3.54 -13.75 -9.95
N PHE A 94 3.95 -15.01 -10.11
CA PHE A 94 5.31 -15.45 -9.89
C PHE A 94 5.67 -16.62 -10.83
N GLY A 95 6.92 -16.67 -11.29
CA GLY A 95 7.49 -17.75 -12.11
C GLY A 95 7.60 -17.43 -13.61
N THR A 96 7.88 -18.46 -14.40
CA THR A 96 8.04 -18.38 -15.86
C THR A 96 6.69 -18.15 -16.55
N LEU A 97 6.58 -17.08 -17.33
CA LEU A 97 5.40 -16.75 -18.14
C LEU A 97 5.49 -17.31 -19.56
N ALA A 98 6.69 -17.32 -20.13
CA ALA A 98 7.01 -17.85 -21.45
C ALA A 98 8.49 -18.22 -21.49
N ASP A 99 8.95 -18.84 -22.57
CA ASP A 99 10.37 -19.16 -22.75
C ASP A 99 11.24 -17.89 -22.61
N GLY A 100 12.25 -17.96 -21.74
CA GLY A 100 13.10 -16.82 -21.39
C GLY A 100 12.42 -15.66 -20.64
N ILE A 101 11.14 -15.76 -20.26
CA ILE A 101 10.38 -14.68 -19.61
C ILE A 101 9.90 -15.13 -18.23
N SER A 102 10.51 -14.56 -17.18
CA SER A 102 10.09 -14.71 -15.79
C SER A 102 9.44 -13.43 -15.27
N ALA A 103 8.44 -13.55 -14.39
CA ALA A 103 7.78 -12.40 -13.81
C ALA A 103 7.49 -12.57 -12.32
N ALA A 104 7.58 -11.45 -11.60
CA ALA A 104 7.06 -11.29 -10.25
C ALA A 104 6.21 -10.02 -10.19
N GLY A 105 4.96 -10.14 -9.77
CA GLY A 105 4.01 -9.04 -9.81
C GLY A 105 2.80 -9.25 -8.92
N VAL A 106 1.93 -8.23 -8.89
CA VAL A 106 0.66 -8.27 -8.13
C VAL A 106 0.89 -8.59 -6.65
N HIS A 107 1.80 -7.83 -6.04
CA HIS A 107 2.19 -7.98 -4.63
C HIS A 107 1.16 -7.44 -3.63
N ASN A 108 -0.07 -7.11 -4.05
CA ASN A 108 -1.22 -6.77 -3.19
C ASN A 108 -0.94 -5.73 -2.09
N GLY A 109 -0.10 -4.72 -2.36
CA GLY A 109 0.21 -3.66 -1.39
C GLY A 109 1.52 -3.86 -0.62
N THR A 110 2.17 -5.01 -0.73
CA THR A 110 3.43 -5.34 -0.03
C THR A 110 4.59 -5.47 -1.00
N GLY A 111 4.66 -4.57 -1.98
CA GLY A 111 5.65 -4.64 -3.07
C GLY A 111 7.09 -4.49 -2.62
N LEU A 112 7.37 -3.75 -1.54
CA LEU A 112 8.73 -3.64 -1.01
C LEU A 112 9.22 -4.98 -0.48
N SER A 113 8.51 -5.57 0.49
CA SER A 113 8.94 -6.84 1.09
C SER A 113 8.81 -8.01 0.12
N ARG A 114 7.66 -8.18 -0.53
CA ARG A 114 7.45 -9.29 -1.47
C ARG A 114 8.29 -9.13 -2.73
N GLY A 115 8.43 -7.91 -3.26
CA GLY A 115 9.23 -7.68 -4.47
C GLY A 115 10.71 -8.01 -4.24
N THR A 116 11.28 -7.66 -3.08
CA THR A 116 12.66 -8.01 -2.74
C THR A 116 12.87 -9.52 -2.72
N ILE A 117 12.03 -10.27 -2.00
CA ILE A 117 12.18 -11.73 -1.96
C ILE A 117 11.89 -12.36 -3.32
N CYS A 118 10.85 -11.94 -4.04
CA CYS A 118 10.54 -12.45 -5.37
C CYS A 118 11.70 -12.22 -6.36
N GLY A 119 12.39 -11.09 -6.28
CA GLY A 119 13.57 -10.82 -7.11
C GLY A 119 14.69 -11.83 -6.87
N LYS A 120 14.97 -12.13 -5.58
CA LYS A 120 15.91 -13.19 -5.21
C LYS A 120 15.46 -14.56 -5.73
N LEU A 121 14.20 -14.92 -5.52
CA LEU A 121 13.67 -16.23 -5.93
C LEU A 121 13.65 -16.41 -7.45
N ILE A 122 13.42 -15.34 -8.23
CA ILE A 122 13.58 -15.41 -9.70
C ILE A 122 15.04 -15.68 -10.07
N ALA A 123 16.00 -15.05 -9.40
CA ALA A 123 17.41 -15.30 -9.64
C ALA A 123 17.79 -16.75 -9.30
N GLU A 124 17.33 -17.29 -8.16
CA GLU A 124 17.51 -18.71 -7.79
C GLU A 124 16.96 -19.63 -8.88
N MET A 125 15.71 -19.40 -9.30
CA MET A 125 15.05 -20.17 -10.35
C MET A 125 15.82 -20.12 -11.69
N MET A 126 16.36 -18.96 -12.08
CA MET A 126 17.13 -18.80 -13.31
C MET A 126 18.53 -19.43 -13.24
N SER A 127 19.11 -19.52 -12.05
CA SER A 127 20.39 -20.19 -11.80
C SER A 127 20.25 -21.71 -11.59
N CYS A 128 19.05 -22.26 -11.76
CA CYS A 128 18.73 -23.66 -11.45
C CYS A 128 19.04 -24.04 -9.99
N GLU A 129 18.94 -23.07 -9.08
CA GLU A 129 19.02 -23.28 -7.64
C GLU A 129 17.61 -23.50 -7.05
N GLY A 130 17.54 -24.25 -5.96
CA GLY A 130 16.29 -24.55 -5.25
C GLY A 130 16.31 -24.06 -3.81
N SER A 131 15.15 -23.67 -3.29
CA SER A 131 14.96 -23.35 -1.87
C SER A 131 13.51 -23.61 -1.44
N ASP A 132 13.30 -23.92 -0.16
CA ASP A 132 11.95 -24.13 0.39
C ASP A 132 11.03 -22.90 0.15
N LEU A 133 11.61 -21.70 0.14
CA LEU A 133 10.90 -20.46 -0.16
C LEU A 133 10.51 -20.36 -1.64
N LEU A 134 11.38 -20.81 -2.55
CA LEU A 134 11.07 -20.88 -3.97
C LEU A 134 9.92 -21.86 -4.21
N ASP A 135 9.99 -23.05 -3.62
CA ASP A 135 8.94 -24.07 -3.73
C ASP A 135 7.61 -23.57 -3.16
N ALA A 136 7.64 -22.92 -2.00
CA ALA A 136 6.44 -22.32 -1.40
C ALA A 136 5.86 -21.20 -2.27
N MET A 137 6.70 -20.41 -2.95
CA MET A 137 6.23 -19.37 -3.86
C MET A 137 5.68 -19.94 -5.17
N LEU A 138 6.32 -20.96 -5.73
CA LEU A 138 5.86 -21.67 -6.93
C LEU A 138 4.55 -22.44 -6.68
N GLY A 139 4.36 -22.95 -5.46
CA GLY A 139 3.13 -23.60 -5.01
C GLY A 139 1.95 -22.66 -4.81
N ARG A 140 2.16 -21.33 -4.91
CA ARG A 140 1.06 -20.36 -4.85
C ARG A 140 0.17 -20.41 -6.09
N GLY A 141 -1.07 -19.96 -5.92
CA GLY A 141 -2.02 -19.86 -7.03
C GLY A 141 -1.69 -18.72 -7.97
N ARG A 142 -2.50 -18.56 -9.02
CA ARG A 142 -2.46 -17.40 -9.92
C ARG A 142 -3.61 -16.44 -9.62
N PRO A 143 -3.50 -15.15 -10.00
CA PRO A 143 -4.60 -14.21 -9.87
C PRO A 143 -5.82 -14.71 -10.63
N ASN A 144 -6.98 -14.64 -9.99
CA ASN A 144 -8.24 -14.96 -10.65
C ASN A 144 -8.61 -13.89 -11.69
N ARG A 145 -9.37 -14.28 -12.71
CA ARG A 145 -9.94 -13.31 -13.66
C ARG A 145 -10.88 -12.36 -12.92
N ASN A 146 -10.79 -11.09 -13.28
CA ASN A 146 -11.74 -10.08 -12.83
C ASN A 146 -13.09 -10.29 -13.52
N VAL A 147 -14.16 -9.94 -12.81
CA VAL A 147 -15.48 -9.80 -13.44
C VAL A 147 -15.46 -8.57 -14.36
N PRO A 148 -16.26 -8.53 -15.44
CA PRO A 148 -16.33 -7.37 -16.31
C PRO A 148 -16.82 -6.11 -15.58
N ASP A 149 -16.43 -4.96 -16.11
CA ASP A 149 -17.02 -3.68 -15.75
C ASP A 149 -18.47 -3.58 -16.25
N PRO A 150 -19.37 -2.87 -15.54
CA PRO A 150 -19.12 -2.05 -14.34
C PRO A 150 -19.18 -2.80 -13.00
N VAL A 151 -19.49 -4.10 -13.02
CA VAL A 151 -19.70 -4.90 -11.79
C VAL A 151 -18.47 -4.90 -10.89
N LEU A 152 -17.28 -5.02 -11.48
CA LEU A 152 -16.02 -4.95 -10.73
C LEU A 152 -15.87 -3.63 -9.99
N GLY A 153 -16.02 -2.50 -10.69
CA GLY A 153 -15.87 -1.18 -10.09
C GLY A 153 -16.84 -0.95 -8.94
N TRP A 154 -18.11 -1.32 -9.12
CA TRP A 154 -19.11 -1.22 -8.05
C TRP A 154 -18.77 -2.10 -6.84
N GLY A 155 -18.34 -3.34 -7.08
CA GLY A 155 -17.94 -4.25 -6.02
C GLY A 155 -16.75 -3.71 -5.21
N VAL A 156 -15.72 -3.20 -5.88
CA VAL A 156 -14.55 -2.62 -5.21
C VAL A 156 -14.92 -1.35 -4.45
N ASP A 157 -15.74 -0.47 -5.03
CA ASP A 157 -16.17 0.76 -4.35
C ASP A 157 -17.03 0.47 -3.12
N LEU A 158 -17.96 -0.50 -3.21
CA LEU A 158 -18.76 -0.95 -2.08
C LEU A 158 -17.89 -1.57 -0.98
N TYR A 159 -16.96 -2.44 -1.36
CA TYR A 159 -16.01 -3.06 -0.43
C TYR A 159 -15.13 -2.01 0.25
N ALA A 160 -14.58 -1.05 -0.50
CA ALA A 160 -13.78 0.04 0.06
C ALA A 160 -14.60 0.96 0.97
N ARG A 161 -15.89 1.20 0.68
CA ARG A 161 -16.78 1.93 1.60
C ARG A 161 -17.01 1.15 2.88
N ARG A 162 -17.25 -0.16 2.81
CA ARG A 162 -17.39 -1.03 3.98
C ARG A 162 -16.14 -1.01 4.86
N LEU A 163 -14.95 -1.19 4.27
CA LEU A 163 -13.69 -1.14 5.00
C LEU A 163 -13.51 0.21 5.72
N ARG A 164 -13.78 1.32 5.02
CA ARG A 164 -13.71 2.67 5.62
C ARG A 164 -14.62 2.84 6.81
N LEU A 165 -15.84 2.29 6.77
CA LEU A 165 -16.76 2.30 7.90
C LEU A 165 -16.23 1.46 9.08
N GLN A 166 -15.62 0.31 8.80
CA GLN A 166 -15.02 -0.54 9.83
C GLN A 166 -13.78 0.09 10.48
N SER A 167 -13.02 0.91 9.74
CA SER A 167 -11.86 1.64 10.26
C SER A 167 -12.24 2.77 11.23
N GLY A 168 -13.51 3.18 11.30
CA GLY A 168 -14.00 4.14 12.31
C GLY A 168 -13.15 5.42 12.38
N LEU A 169 -12.62 5.71 13.57
CA LEU A 169 -11.77 6.88 13.85
C LEU A 169 -10.33 6.75 13.32
N GLU A 170 -9.91 5.58 12.84
CA GLU A 170 -8.57 5.39 12.25
C GLU A 170 -8.43 5.98 10.84
N MET A 171 -9.52 6.52 10.27
CA MET A 171 -9.62 7.02 8.90
C MET A 171 -9.57 8.55 8.80
#